data_AF-A0A1V6CYY8-F1
#
_entry.id   AF-A0A1V6CYY8-F1
#
_cell.length_a   1.000
_cell.length_b   1.000
_cell.length_c   1.000
_cell.angle_alpha   90.00
_cell.angle_beta   90.00
_cell.angle_gamma   90.00
#
_symmetry.space_group_name_H-M   'P 1'
#
loop_
_entity.id
_entity.type
_entity.pdbx_description
1 polymer ?
#
loop_
_entity_poly.entity_id
_entity_poly.type
_entity_poly.pdbx_seq_one_letter_code
_entity_poly.pdbx_strand_id
1 'polypeptide(L)'
;MPELHDLWIDIGARSKEEALARVSLGDVATYDHEFEVLHGSICTARAFDNKVGAYISGEVLVRLASQRKKLAARVVSVATTQEEIGVRGATTAVYSVNPHIAIAVDVGHATDHPDCDNRKYGEFTLGGGPMICRGPNINPVIFDRLVACAEKLKMPYQIEADPRPTGTDARALQMGRGGVATGLVSVPLRYMHTPSEIVDLQDVENTVRLLVAFVHSLKKGEYAHW
;
A
#
# COMPACT_ATOMS: atom_id res chain seq x y z
N MET A 1 -20.90 12.40 16.84
CA MET A 1 -20.24 13.26 15.84
C MET A 1 -21.32 13.76 14.87
N PRO A 2 -21.19 14.94 14.26
CA PRO A 2 -22.12 15.38 13.22
C PRO A 2 -22.15 14.36 12.07
N GLU A 3 -23.32 14.16 11.46
CA GLU A 3 -23.47 13.31 10.28
C GLU A 3 -22.95 14.06 9.05
N LEU A 4 -22.60 13.35 7.98
CA LEU A 4 -22.04 13.99 6.78
C LEU A 4 -22.98 15.06 6.18
N HIS A 5 -24.30 14.83 6.26
CA HIS A 5 -25.32 15.76 5.76
C HIS A 5 -25.51 17.00 6.65
N ASP A 6 -24.91 17.02 7.84
CA ASP A 6 -24.89 18.18 8.74
C ASP A 6 -23.71 19.12 8.43
N LEU A 7 -22.78 18.71 7.56
CA LEU A 7 -21.57 19.44 7.22
C LEU A 7 -21.72 20.16 5.88
N TRP A 8 -21.16 21.36 5.78
CA TRP A 8 -21.03 22.10 4.52
C TRP A 8 -19.62 22.66 4.37
N ILE A 9 -19.16 22.77 3.12
CA ILE A 9 -17.96 23.52 2.76
C ILE A 9 -18.41 24.90 2.28
N ASP A 10 -18.08 25.93 3.06
CA ASP A 10 -18.32 27.31 2.65
C ASP A 10 -17.22 27.75 1.66
N ILE A 11 -17.62 28.05 0.43
CA ILE A 11 -16.73 28.53 -0.64
C ILE A 11 -16.76 30.06 -0.81
N GLY A 12 -17.38 30.78 0.14
CA GLY A 12 -17.48 32.24 0.17
C GLY A 12 -18.27 32.83 -1.01
N ALA A 13 -19.20 32.07 -1.60
CA ALA A 13 -20.04 32.54 -2.70
C ALA A 13 -21.28 33.28 -2.18
N ARG A 14 -21.66 34.39 -2.82
CA ARG A 14 -22.81 35.23 -2.46
C ARG A 14 -24.06 34.91 -3.28
N SER A 15 -23.92 34.19 -4.38
CA SER A 15 -25.04 33.71 -5.19
C SER A 15 -24.76 32.33 -5.77
N LYS A 16 -25.82 31.68 -6.27
CA LYS A 16 -25.74 30.39 -6.96
C LYS A 16 -24.87 30.50 -8.22
N GLU A 17 -24.98 31.60 -8.95
CA GLU A 17 -24.20 31.86 -10.17
C GLU A 17 -22.70 31.96 -9.86
N GLU A 18 -22.34 32.65 -8.77
CA GLU A 18 -20.94 32.74 -8.30
C GLU A 18 -20.39 31.39 -7.84
N ALA A 19 -21.21 30.60 -7.13
CA ALA A 19 -20.84 29.25 -6.71
C ALA A 19 -20.58 28.34 -7.91
N LEU A 20 -21.52 28.30 -8.88
CA LEU A 20 -21.42 27.46 -10.08
C LEU A 20 -20.32 27.92 -11.05
N ALA A 21 -19.82 29.15 -10.92
CA ALA A 21 -18.64 29.63 -11.65
C ALA A 21 -17.32 29.14 -11.03
N ARG A 22 -17.32 28.70 -9.76
CA ARG A 22 -16.13 28.20 -9.03
C ARG A 22 -16.06 26.68 -9.00
N VAL A 23 -17.21 26.02 -8.83
CA VAL A 23 -17.32 24.57 -8.68
C VAL A 23 -18.53 24.02 -9.44
N SER A 24 -18.43 22.78 -9.89
CA SER A 24 -19.50 22.05 -10.57
C SER A 24 -20.16 21.03 -9.64
N LEU A 25 -21.43 20.69 -9.91
CA LEU A 25 -22.09 19.59 -9.22
C LEU A 25 -21.33 18.28 -9.49
N GLY A 26 -20.86 17.65 -8.41
CA GLY A 26 -20.04 16.43 -8.49
C GLY A 26 -18.52 16.67 -8.41
N ASP A 27 -18.07 17.93 -8.35
CA ASP A 27 -16.65 18.21 -8.05
C ASP A 27 -16.26 17.61 -6.70
N VAL A 28 -15.06 17.04 -6.67
CA VAL A 28 -14.49 16.45 -5.45
C VAL A 28 -13.73 17.50 -4.67
N ALA A 29 -13.85 17.46 -3.34
CA ALA A 29 -13.05 18.26 -2.43
C ALA A 29 -12.00 17.36 -1.74
N THR A 30 -10.85 17.94 -1.41
CA THR A 30 -9.79 17.28 -0.64
C THR A 30 -9.19 18.28 0.34
N TYR A 31 -8.54 17.79 1.38
CA TYR A 31 -7.83 18.65 2.33
C TYR A 31 -6.60 19.28 1.67
N ASP A 32 -6.39 20.56 1.91
CA ASP A 32 -5.19 21.28 1.50
C ASP A 32 -4.09 21.13 2.57
N HIS A 33 -3.45 19.97 2.57
CA HIS A 33 -2.34 19.64 3.47
C HIS A 33 -1.22 18.99 2.66
N GLU A 34 -0.01 19.52 2.80
CA GLU A 34 1.16 19.07 2.06
C GLU A 34 2.03 18.12 2.90
N PHE A 35 3.14 17.69 2.31
CA PHE A 35 4.13 16.85 2.97
C PHE A 35 4.99 17.68 3.92
N GLU A 36 5.13 17.21 5.15
CA GLU A 36 5.96 17.84 6.18
C GLU A 36 6.81 16.79 6.92
N VAL A 37 8.07 17.13 7.20
CA VAL A 37 8.94 16.32 8.06
C VAL A 37 8.68 16.72 9.51
N LEU A 38 8.17 15.79 10.32
CA LEU A 38 7.92 16.04 11.74
C LEU A 38 9.22 15.97 12.54
N HIS A 39 9.95 14.85 12.43
CA HIS A 39 11.29 14.69 13.01
C HIS A 39 12.01 13.50 12.38
N GLY A 40 13.32 13.62 12.17
CA GLY A 40 14.12 12.53 11.59
C GLY A 40 13.53 12.05 10.26
N SER A 41 13.14 10.78 10.19
CA SER A 41 12.46 10.17 9.04
C SER A 41 10.93 10.10 9.16
N ILE A 42 10.35 10.58 10.26
CA ILE A 42 8.90 10.60 10.47
C ILE A 42 8.30 11.80 9.74
N CYS A 43 7.33 11.54 8.87
CA CYS A 43 6.70 12.54 8.03
C CYS A 43 5.18 12.46 8.14
N THR A 44 4.53 13.60 7.90
CA THR A 44 3.08 13.73 7.85
C THR A 44 2.64 14.26 6.49
N ALA A 45 1.52 13.76 5.97
CA ALA A 45 0.92 14.25 4.73
C ALA A 45 -0.53 13.76 4.61
N ARG A 46 -1.28 14.35 3.68
CA ARG A 46 -2.56 13.76 3.26
C ARG A 46 -2.35 12.56 2.33
N ALA A 47 -3.14 11.51 2.53
CA ALA A 47 -3.24 10.36 1.64
C ALA A 47 -1.87 9.67 1.41
N PHE A 48 -1.12 9.43 2.48
CA PHE A 48 -0.06 8.43 2.42
C PHE A 48 -0.65 7.07 2.07
N ASP A 49 -1.84 6.76 2.58
CA ASP A 49 -2.73 5.75 2.02
C ASP A 49 -3.32 6.23 0.68
N ASN A 50 -2.94 5.68 -0.48
CA ASN A 50 -1.81 4.78 -0.73
C ASN A 50 -0.78 5.41 -1.69
N LYS A 51 -0.53 6.73 -1.58
CA LYS A 51 0.56 7.38 -2.33
C LYS A 51 1.92 6.76 -2.03
N VAL A 52 2.15 6.26 -0.81
CA VAL A 52 3.42 5.60 -0.48
C VAL A 52 3.57 4.29 -1.26
N GLY A 53 2.52 3.48 -1.39
CA GLY A 53 2.55 2.26 -2.17
C GLY A 53 2.77 2.53 -3.67
N ALA A 54 2.16 3.60 -4.20
CA ALA A 54 2.42 4.06 -5.56
C ALA A 54 3.89 4.50 -5.77
N TYR A 55 4.44 5.27 -4.82
CA TYR A 55 5.86 5.65 -4.83
C TYR A 55 6.77 4.43 -4.79
N ILE A 56 6.54 3.50 -3.85
CA ILE A 56 7.32 2.27 -3.69
C ILE A 56 7.29 1.45 -4.99
N SER A 57 6.11 1.25 -5.57
CA SER A 57 5.92 0.50 -6.81
C SER A 57 6.66 1.12 -8.00
N GLY A 58 6.72 2.45 -8.07
CA GLY A 58 7.51 3.18 -9.07
C GLY A 58 9.01 3.07 -8.82
N GLU A 59 9.43 3.29 -7.58
CA GLU A 59 10.84 3.30 -7.18
C GLU A 59 11.49 1.91 -7.33
N VAL A 60 10.76 0.83 -7.03
CA VAL A 60 11.21 -0.55 -7.31
C VAL A 60 11.53 -0.72 -8.79
N LEU A 61 10.65 -0.25 -9.69
CA LEU A 61 10.88 -0.35 -11.14
C LEU A 61 12.09 0.48 -11.59
N VAL A 62 12.25 1.70 -11.05
CA VAL A 62 13.40 2.57 -11.32
C VAL A 62 14.71 1.90 -10.89
N ARG A 63 14.77 1.35 -9.68
CA ARG A 63 15.97 0.67 -9.16
C ARG A 63 16.30 -0.62 -9.89
N LEU A 64 15.30 -1.40 -10.29
CA LEU A 64 15.54 -2.58 -11.11
C LEU A 64 16.10 -2.20 -12.49
N ALA A 65 15.55 -1.16 -13.11
CA ALA A 65 16.02 -0.67 -14.40
C ALA A 65 17.45 -0.12 -14.32
N SER A 66 17.77 0.66 -13.27
CA SER A 66 19.09 1.30 -13.11
C SER A 66 20.24 0.30 -12.94
N GLN A 67 19.97 -0.88 -12.37
CA GLN A 67 20.99 -1.90 -12.15
C GLN A 67 21.45 -2.62 -13.43
N ARG A 68 20.73 -2.49 -14.55
CA ARG A 68 21.05 -3.13 -15.85
C ARG A 68 21.29 -4.65 -15.77
N LYS A 69 20.76 -5.32 -14.74
CA LYS A 69 20.83 -6.78 -14.59
C LYS A 69 19.70 -7.44 -15.38
N LYS A 70 19.99 -8.60 -15.98
CA LYS A 70 18.95 -9.41 -16.61
C LYS A 70 18.04 -10.00 -15.53
N LEU A 71 16.77 -9.64 -15.57
CA LEU A 71 15.76 -10.18 -14.65
C LEU A 71 15.28 -11.56 -15.13
N ALA A 72 15.00 -12.45 -14.17
CA ALA A 72 14.44 -13.77 -14.45
C ALA A 72 12.93 -13.72 -14.81
N ALA A 73 12.26 -12.63 -14.45
CA ALA A 73 10.85 -12.39 -14.68
C ALA A 73 10.62 -11.04 -15.38
N ARG A 74 9.51 -10.94 -16.12
CA ARG A 74 8.97 -9.65 -16.59
C ARG A 74 8.30 -8.96 -15.40
N VAL A 75 8.78 -7.77 -15.06
CA VAL A 75 8.21 -6.95 -13.98
C VAL A 75 7.25 -5.93 -14.58
N VAL A 76 6.06 -5.83 -13.99
CA VAL A 76 5.05 -4.83 -14.33
C VAL A 76 4.68 -4.11 -13.05
N SER A 77 4.68 -2.78 -13.09
CA SER A 77 4.25 -1.92 -11.98
C SER A 77 2.91 -1.29 -12.34
N VAL A 78 1.97 -1.26 -11.39
CA VAL A 78 0.61 -0.76 -11.61
C VAL A 78 0.23 0.14 -10.44
N ALA A 79 -0.12 1.40 -10.73
CA ALA A 79 -0.82 2.27 -9.80
C ALA A 79 -2.32 2.08 -10.01
N THR A 80 -2.97 1.33 -9.13
CA THR A 80 -4.41 1.04 -9.21
C THR A 80 -5.23 2.25 -8.76
N THR A 81 -6.52 2.25 -9.11
CA THR A 81 -7.48 3.26 -8.67
C THR A 81 -8.70 2.56 -8.08
N GLN A 82 -9.48 3.27 -7.26
CA GLN A 82 -10.72 2.76 -6.68
C GLN A 82 -10.51 1.51 -5.80
N GLU A 83 -9.40 1.45 -5.06
CA GLU A 83 -9.13 0.47 -4.00
C GLU A 83 -10.21 0.61 -2.91
N GLU A 84 -10.31 1.82 -2.37
CA GLU A 84 -11.19 2.24 -1.25
C GLU A 84 -12.69 1.99 -1.46
N ILE A 85 -13.11 1.80 -2.71
CA ILE A 85 -14.52 1.58 -3.09
C ILE A 85 -14.72 0.21 -3.75
N GLY A 86 -13.79 -0.72 -3.53
CA GLY A 86 -13.92 -2.13 -3.88
C GLY A 86 -12.88 -2.68 -4.84
N VAL A 87 -11.60 -2.29 -4.70
CA VAL A 87 -10.43 -2.93 -5.38
C VAL A 87 -10.59 -3.10 -6.89
N ARG A 88 -11.28 -2.14 -7.53
CA ARG A 88 -11.69 -2.25 -8.94
C ARG A 88 -10.49 -2.13 -9.89
N GLY A 89 -9.52 -1.29 -9.51
CA GLY A 89 -8.25 -1.16 -10.23
C GLY A 89 -7.48 -2.47 -10.27
N ALA A 90 -7.24 -3.12 -9.12
CA ALA A 90 -6.57 -4.42 -9.09
C ALA A 90 -7.35 -5.50 -9.85
N THR A 91 -8.67 -5.50 -9.75
CA THR A 91 -9.52 -6.45 -10.47
C THR A 91 -9.31 -6.34 -11.97
N THR A 92 -9.28 -5.14 -12.54
CA THR A 92 -9.03 -5.00 -13.99
C THR A 92 -7.57 -5.24 -14.36
N ALA A 93 -6.63 -4.82 -13.51
CA ALA A 93 -5.20 -4.98 -13.72
C ALA A 93 -4.77 -6.45 -13.77
N VAL A 94 -5.25 -7.30 -12.86
CA VAL A 94 -4.86 -8.71 -12.81
C VAL A 94 -5.33 -9.47 -14.06
N TYR A 95 -6.52 -9.15 -14.56
CA TYR A 95 -7.03 -9.73 -15.80
C TYR A 95 -6.25 -9.23 -17.02
N SER A 96 -5.83 -7.96 -17.04
CA SER A 96 -5.09 -7.38 -18.16
C SER A 96 -3.64 -7.85 -18.22
N VAL A 97 -2.95 -7.85 -17.08
CA VAL A 97 -1.52 -8.20 -16.99
C VAL A 97 -1.30 -9.71 -17.04
N ASN A 98 -2.24 -10.50 -16.51
CA ASN A 98 -2.15 -11.95 -16.34
C ASN A 98 -0.84 -12.40 -15.65
N PRO A 99 -0.56 -11.93 -14.42
CA PRO A 99 0.69 -12.24 -13.74
C PRO A 99 0.69 -13.65 -13.13
N HIS A 100 1.88 -14.26 -13.03
CA HIS A 100 2.05 -15.50 -12.25
C HIS A 100 2.15 -15.23 -10.74
N ILE A 101 2.79 -14.10 -10.40
CA ILE A 101 3.02 -13.61 -9.05
C ILE A 101 2.62 -12.14 -9.00
N ALA A 102 1.88 -11.74 -7.98
CA ALA A 102 1.51 -10.35 -7.76
C ALA A 102 1.81 -9.95 -6.31
N ILE A 103 2.35 -8.77 -6.08
CA ILE A 103 2.55 -8.22 -4.74
C ILE A 103 1.68 -6.96 -4.65
N ALA A 104 0.71 -6.97 -3.74
CA ALA A 104 0.05 -5.75 -3.31
C ALA A 104 1.00 -4.97 -2.40
N VAL A 105 1.13 -3.66 -2.67
CA VAL A 105 1.90 -2.75 -1.84
C VAL A 105 0.93 -1.75 -1.26
N ASP A 106 0.82 -1.74 0.06
CA ASP A 106 -0.18 -0.93 0.74
C ASP A 106 0.40 -0.29 2.01
N VAL A 107 -0.48 0.34 2.78
CA VAL A 107 -0.20 0.72 4.17
C VAL A 107 -0.87 -0.27 5.11
N GLY A 108 -0.50 -0.24 6.38
CA GLY A 108 -1.22 -0.95 7.42
C GLY A 108 -1.12 -0.20 8.74
N HIS A 109 -1.99 -0.53 9.67
CA HIS A 109 -2.10 0.23 10.91
C HIS A 109 -0.90 0.02 11.82
N ALA A 110 -0.17 1.09 12.11
CA ALA A 110 0.70 1.13 13.28
C ALA A 110 -0.18 1.14 14.55
N THR A 111 0.11 0.23 15.47
CA THR A 111 -0.63 0.02 16.73
C THR A 111 0.13 0.53 17.95
N ASP A 112 1.18 1.32 17.73
CA ASP A 112 2.08 1.87 18.75
C ASP A 112 1.52 3.10 19.50
N HIS A 113 0.21 3.32 19.44
CA HIS A 113 -0.49 4.37 20.19
C HIS A 113 -1.19 3.80 21.43
N PRO A 114 -1.30 4.58 22.53
CA PRO A 114 -1.72 4.05 23.84
C PRO A 114 -3.14 3.48 23.88
N ASP A 115 -4.00 3.90 22.95
CA ASP A 115 -5.40 3.46 22.90
C ASP A 115 -5.61 2.16 22.09
N CYS A 116 -4.56 1.58 21.51
CA CYS A 116 -4.68 0.35 20.72
C CYS A 116 -4.71 -0.91 21.61
N ASP A 117 -5.60 -1.86 21.27
CA ASP A 117 -5.55 -3.20 21.88
C ASP A 117 -4.71 -4.15 21.02
N ASN A 118 -3.42 -4.25 21.36
CA ASN A 118 -2.46 -5.12 20.66
C ASN A 118 -2.87 -6.59 20.64
N ARG A 119 -3.68 -7.06 21.61
CA ARG A 119 -4.17 -8.46 21.61
C ARG A 119 -5.13 -8.72 20.46
N LYS A 120 -5.77 -7.66 19.94
CA LYS A 120 -6.71 -7.74 18.83
C LYS A 120 -6.05 -7.46 17.48
N TYR A 121 -5.11 -6.53 17.43
CA TYR A 121 -4.58 -6.01 16.18
C TYR A 121 -3.11 -6.37 15.91
N GLY A 122 -2.38 -6.91 16.88
CA GLY A 122 -0.94 -7.11 16.78
C GLY A 122 -0.14 -5.87 17.19
N GLU A 123 1.19 -5.99 17.17
CA GLU A 123 2.12 -4.93 17.55
C GLU A 123 2.91 -4.46 16.33
N PHE A 124 2.54 -3.28 15.83
CA PHE A 124 3.18 -2.66 14.67
C PHE A 124 3.63 -1.25 15.02
N THR A 125 4.90 -0.97 14.81
CA THR A 125 5.49 0.34 15.13
C THR A 125 6.03 1.02 13.88
N LEU A 126 5.97 2.35 13.87
CA LEU A 126 6.78 3.13 12.93
C LEU A 126 8.28 2.84 13.18
N GLY A 127 9.06 2.72 12.11
CA GLY A 127 10.47 2.35 12.15
C GLY A 127 10.73 0.86 12.41
N GLY A 128 9.67 0.05 12.56
CA GLY A 128 9.76 -1.41 12.73
C GLY A 128 10.05 -2.18 11.44
N GLY A 129 10.11 -1.49 10.29
CA GLY A 129 10.28 -2.08 8.97
C GLY A 129 8.95 -2.46 8.30
N PRO A 130 9.02 -2.94 7.04
CA PRO A 130 7.86 -3.39 6.29
C PRO A 130 7.08 -4.48 7.05
N MET A 131 5.75 -4.40 6.97
CA MET A 131 4.85 -5.43 7.44
C MET A 131 4.63 -6.45 6.32
N ILE A 132 5.00 -7.69 6.57
CA ILE A 132 4.83 -8.80 5.63
C ILE A 132 3.59 -9.58 6.08
N CYS A 133 2.54 -9.52 5.28
CA CYS A 133 1.25 -10.14 5.64
C CYS A 133 1.29 -11.66 5.49
N ARG A 134 0.66 -12.35 6.45
CA ARG A 134 0.36 -13.77 6.45
C ARG A 134 -1.14 -13.94 6.65
N GLY A 135 -1.78 -14.65 5.74
CA GLY A 135 -3.24 -14.79 5.77
C GLY A 135 -3.77 -15.64 4.61
N PRO A 136 -5.09 -15.87 4.55
CA PRO A 136 -5.71 -16.68 3.51
C PRO A 136 -5.64 -16.03 2.12
N ASN A 137 -5.36 -14.73 2.04
CA ASN A 137 -5.17 -14.01 0.77
C ASN A 137 -3.73 -14.15 0.23
N ILE A 138 -2.82 -14.69 1.05
CA ILE A 138 -1.38 -14.65 0.79
C ILE A 138 -0.89 -16.07 0.50
N ASN A 139 -0.17 -16.22 -0.60
CA ASN A 139 0.49 -17.47 -0.93
C ASN A 139 1.70 -17.68 0.01
N PRO A 140 1.84 -18.84 0.68
CA PRO A 140 2.88 -19.09 1.67
C PRO A 140 4.27 -19.13 1.05
N VAL A 141 4.42 -19.55 -0.21
CA VAL A 141 5.72 -19.50 -0.91
C VAL A 141 6.16 -18.07 -1.13
N ILE A 142 5.22 -17.16 -1.41
CA ILE A 142 5.50 -15.73 -1.55
C ILE A 142 5.83 -15.11 -0.18
N PHE A 143 5.07 -15.44 0.86
CA PHE A 143 5.34 -15.03 2.23
C PHE A 143 6.74 -15.44 2.70
N ASP A 144 7.05 -16.75 2.66
CA ASP A 144 8.34 -17.29 3.12
C ASP A 144 9.52 -16.67 2.36
N ARG A 145 9.33 -16.38 1.08
CA ARG A 145 10.34 -15.73 0.24
C ARG A 145 10.56 -14.26 0.60
N LEU A 146 9.50 -13.51 0.89
CA LEU A 146 9.61 -12.13 1.37
C LEU A 146 10.36 -12.10 2.70
N VAL A 147 9.99 -12.97 3.64
CA VAL A 147 10.70 -13.13 4.93
C VAL A 147 12.18 -13.45 4.72
N ALA A 148 12.49 -14.45 3.89
CA ALA A 148 13.88 -14.82 3.59
C ALA A 148 14.68 -13.67 2.94
N CYS A 149 14.02 -12.81 2.14
CA CYS A 149 14.66 -11.62 1.58
C CYS A 149 14.96 -10.57 2.67
N ALA A 150 14.02 -10.31 3.58
CA ALA A 150 14.22 -9.40 4.70
C ALA A 150 15.38 -9.86 5.61
N GLU A 151 15.39 -11.14 5.97
CA GLU A 151 16.46 -11.77 6.76
C GLU A 151 17.82 -11.68 6.07
N LYS A 152 17.89 -11.98 4.76
CA LYS A 152 19.13 -11.87 3.98
C LYS A 152 19.66 -10.44 3.93
N LEU A 153 18.77 -9.45 3.89
CA LEU A 153 19.13 -8.02 3.93
C LEU A 153 19.47 -7.53 5.34
N LYS A 154 19.25 -8.35 6.37
CA LYS A 154 19.39 -7.98 7.79
C LYS A 154 18.61 -6.71 8.13
N MET A 155 17.42 -6.55 7.53
CA MET A 155 16.53 -5.43 7.82
C MET A 155 15.50 -5.81 8.88
N PRO A 156 15.03 -4.84 9.68
CA PRO A 156 13.84 -5.04 10.50
C PRO A 156 12.63 -5.26 9.59
N TYR A 157 11.71 -6.09 10.04
CA TYR A 157 10.42 -6.33 9.41
C TYR A 157 9.43 -6.83 10.47
N GLN A 158 8.15 -6.74 10.17
CA GLN A 158 7.06 -7.10 11.08
C GLN A 158 6.17 -8.13 10.38
N ILE A 159 5.59 -9.07 11.13
CA ILE A 159 4.66 -10.06 10.55
C ILE A 159 3.25 -9.62 10.87
N GLU A 160 2.50 -9.28 9.82
CA GLU A 160 1.08 -8.96 9.93
C GLU A 160 0.26 -10.23 9.74
N ALA A 161 -0.63 -10.55 10.68
CA ALA A 161 -1.53 -11.68 10.55
C ALA A 161 -2.93 -11.19 10.19
N ASP A 162 -3.40 -11.47 8.97
CA ASP A 162 -4.77 -11.16 8.54
C ASP A 162 -5.55 -12.45 8.28
N PRO A 163 -6.45 -12.88 9.19
CA PRO A 163 -7.22 -14.11 9.03
C PRO A 163 -8.45 -13.95 8.12
N ARG A 164 -8.75 -12.74 7.63
CA ARG A 164 -9.96 -12.42 6.86
C ARG A 164 -9.60 -11.93 5.45
N PRO A 165 -10.57 -11.70 4.55
CA PRO A 165 -10.28 -10.96 3.32
C PRO A 165 -9.62 -9.63 3.66
N THR A 166 -8.47 -9.36 3.05
CA THR A 166 -7.76 -8.09 3.27
C THR A 166 -8.63 -6.93 2.78
N GLY A 167 -8.47 -5.76 3.39
CA GLY A 167 -9.02 -4.51 2.85
C GLY A 167 -8.47 -4.22 1.46
N THR A 168 -7.19 -4.56 1.28
CA THR A 168 -6.31 -4.20 0.16
C THR A 168 -6.61 -4.89 -1.17
N ASP A 169 -5.94 -4.39 -2.22
CA ASP A 169 -5.89 -4.98 -3.56
C ASP A 169 -5.46 -6.46 -3.58
N ALA A 170 -4.74 -6.96 -2.56
CA ALA A 170 -4.36 -8.37 -2.45
C ALA A 170 -5.56 -9.31 -2.58
N ARG A 171 -6.72 -8.91 -2.03
CA ARG A 171 -7.99 -9.64 -2.11
C ARG A 171 -8.42 -9.91 -3.55
N ALA A 172 -8.32 -8.91 -4.43
CA ALA A 172 -8.67 -9.06 -5.84
C ALA A 172 -7.60 -9.80 -6.63
N LEU A 173 -6.32 -9.52 -6.34
CA LEU A 173 -5.19 -10.11 -7.05
C LEU A 173 -5.19 -11.64 -6.94
N GLN A 174 -5.36 -12.20 -5.72
CA GLN A 174 -5.32 -13.65 -5.53
C GLN A 174 -6.42 -14.40 -6.31
N MET A 175 -7.59 -13.79 -6.49
CA MET A 175 -8.73 -14.35 -7.20
C MET A 175 -8.70 -14.07 -8.71
N GLY A 176 -7.64 -13.44 -9.21
CA GLY A 176 -7.50 -13.12 -10.63
C GLY A 176 -7.41 -14.40 -11.48
N ARG A 177 -8.27 -14.50 -12.49
CA ARG A 177 -8.27 -15.60 -13.48
C ARG A 177 -8.32 -16.99 -12.81
N GLY A 178 -7.27 -17.80 -12.94
CA GLY A 178 -7.17 -19.14 -12.37
C GLY A 178 -6.55 -19.16 -10.96
N GLY A 179 -6.34 -18.00 -10.35
CA GLY A 179 -5.60 -17.84 -9.10
C GLY A 179 -4.20 -17.29 -9.37
N VAL A 180 -3.78 -16.28 -8.59
CA VAL A 180 -2.44 -15.68 -8.67
C VAL A 180 -1.70 -15.90 -7.37
N ALA A 181 -0.40 -16.22 -7.44
CA ALA A 181 0.43 -16.28 -6.25
C ALA A 181 0.65 -14.87 -5.68
N THR A 182 -0.17 -14.50 -4.70
CA THR A 182 -0.23 -13.13 -4.19
C THR A 182 0.56 -12.96 -2.89
N GLY A 183 1.29 -11.85 -2.79
CA GLY A 183 1.86 -11.32 -1.55
C GLY A 183 1.26 -9.97 -1.20
N LEU A 184 1.39 -9.56 0.06
CA LEU A 184 1.04 -8.23 0.54
C LEU A 184 2.18 -7.73 1.44
N VAL A 185 2.69 -6.55 1.12
CA VAL A 185 3.69 -5.85 1.92
C VAL A 185 3.16 -4.46 2.22
N SER A 186 3.09 -4.13 3.50
CA SER A 186 2.52 -2.87 3.97
C SER A 186 3.54 -2.00 4.68
N VAL A 187 3.39 -0.68 4.58
CA VAL A 187 4.14 0.30 5.38
C VAL A 187 3.33 0.63 6.65
N PRO A 188 3.92 0.55 7.86
CA PRO A 188 3.26 1.01 9.07
C PRO A 188 2.84 2.49 8.95
N LEU A 189 1.58 2.77 9.23
CA LEU A 189 0.97 4.09 9.10
C LEU A 189 0.08 4.40 10.30
N ARG A 190 0.19 5.62 10.81
CA ARG A 190 -0.72 6.16 11.83
C ARG A 190 -1.78 7.06 11.20
N TYR A 191 -2.95 7.07 11.82
CA TYR A 191 -4.10 7.92 11.46
C TYR A 191 -4.65 7.67 10.05
N MET A 192 -4.65 6.40 9.63
CA MET A 192 -5.21 5.94 8.35
C MET A 192 -6.62 6.48 8.13
N HIS A 193 -6.90 6.93 6.90
CA HIS A 193 -8.17 7.50 6.46
C HIS A 193 -8.56 8.80 7.19
N THR A 194 -7.62 9.46 7.85
CA THR A 194 -7.81 10.81 8.37
C THR A 194 -7.19 11.84 7.43
N PRO A 195 -7.47 13.15 7.60
CA PRO A 195 -6.92 14.20 6.74
C PRO A 195 -5.38 14.31 6.76
N SER A 196 -4.72 13.78 7.79
CA SER A 196 -3.27 13.86 7.99
C SER A 196 -2.76 12.55 8.59
N GLU A 197 -1.94 11.86 7.80
CA GLU A 197 -1.42 10.53 8.11
C GLU A 197 0.08 10.62 8.37
N ILE A 198 0.61 9.68 9.16
CA ILE A 198 2.05 9.66 9.50
C ILE A 198 2.68 8.33 9.12
N VAL A 199 3.86 8.40 8.49
CA VAL A 199 4.72 7.25 8.16
C VAL A 199 6.18 7.53 8.54
N ASP A 200 6.97 6.46 8.64
CA ASP A 200 8.44 6.54 8.67
C ASP A 200 9.01 6.30 7.26
N LEU A 201 9.77 7.27 6.74
CA LEU A 201 10.44 7.13 5.44
C LEU A 201 11.50 6.02 5.40
N GLN A 202 12.02 5.59 6.56
CA GLN A 202 12.89 4.41 6.63
C GLN A 202 12.12 3.12 6.35
N ASP A 203 10.86 3.01 6.78
CA ASP A 203 10.01 1.86 6.47
C ASP A 203 9.67 1.83 4.98
N VAL A 204 9.40 3.00 4.38
CA VAL A 204 9.22 3.16 2.93
C VAL A 204 10.46 2.68 2.17
N GLU A 205 11.65 3.15 2.54
CA GLU A 205 12.91 2.73 1.92
C GLU A 205 13.18 1.23 2.09
N ASN A 206 12.94 0.68 3.29
CA ASN A 206 13.11 -0.74 3.55
C ASN A 206 12.12 -1.59 2.72
N THR A 207 10.90 -1.10 2.51
CA THR A 207 9.91 -1.75 1.64
C THR A 207 10.41 -1.81 0.19
N VAL A 208 10.94 -0.70 -0.34
CA VAL A 208 11.56 -0.70 -1.68
C VAL A 208 12.70 -1.72 -1.77
N ARG A 209 13.61 -1.71 -0.79
CA ARG A 209 14.75 -2.65 -0.75
C ARG A 209 14.30 -4.10 -0.70
N LEU A 210 13.28 -4.41 0.10
CA LEU A 210 12.68 -5.73 0.22
C LEU A 210 12.13 -6.20 -1.13
N LEU A 211 11.32 -5.38 -1.80
CA LEU A 211 10.70 -5.73 -3.08
C LEU A 211 11.73 -5.87 -4.21
N VAL A 212 12.76 -5.03 -4.24
CA VAL A 212 13.88 -5.19 -5.19
C VAL A 212 14.60 -6.53 -4.95
N ALA A 213 14.86 -6.89 -3.70
CA ALA A 213 15.49 -8.18 -3.38
C ALA A 213 14.57 -9.38 -3.70
N PHE A 214 13.27 -9.25 -3.45
CA PHE A 214 12.26 -10.24 -3.81
C PHE A 214 12.29 -10.53 -5.31
N VAL A 215 12.26 -9.49 -6.16
CA VAL A 215 12.33 -9.66 -7.62
C VAL A 215 13.62 -10.37 -8.05
N HIS A 216 14.77 -10.02 -7.46
CA HIS A 216 16.05 -10.69 -7.75
C HIS A 216 16.13 -12.13 -7.25
N SER A 217 15.29 -12.51 -6.29
CA SER A 217 15.24 -13.89 -5.79
C SER A 217 14.52 -14.85 -6.75
N LEU A 218 13.68 -14.32 -7.64
CA LEU A 218 12.84 -15.11 -8.55
C LEU A 218 13.69 -15.86 -9.58
N LYS A 219 13.22 -17.06 -9.97
CA LYS A 219 13.86 -17.92 -10.96
C LYS A 219 13.04 -17.99 -12.24
N LYS A 220 13.72 -18.27 -13.36
CA LYS A 220 13.06 -18.41 -14.67
C LYS A 220 12.11 -19.62 -14.63
N GLY A 221 10.88 -19.43 -15.10
CA GLY A 221 9.87 -20.49 -15.14
C GLY A 221 9.19 -20.75 -13.80
N GLU A 222 9.44 -19.91 -12.79
CA GLU A 222 8.77 -19.99 -11.50
C GLU A 222 7.33 -19.48 -11.62
N TYR A 223 6.39 -20.34 -11.27
CA TYR A 223 4.99 -20.01 -11.03
C TYR A 223 4.64 -20.61 -9.67
N ALA A 224 4.16 -19.78 -8.75
CA ALA A 224 3.82 -20.20 -7.39
C ALA A 224 2.31 -20.43 -7.22
N HIS A 225 1.61 -20.71 -8.33
CA HIS A 225 0.20 -21.06 -8.30
C HIS A 225 -0.01 -22.35 -7.49
N TRP A 226 -1.13 -22.40 -6.77
CA TRP A 226 -1.58 -23.57 -6.05
C TRP A 226 -2.09 -24.65 -7.00
#